data_AF-D0W651-F1
#
_entry.id   AF-D0W651-F1
#
_cell.length_a   1.000
_cell.length_b   1.000
_cell.length_c   1.000
_cell.angle_alpha   90.00
_cell.angle_beta   90.00
_cell.angle_gamma   90.00
#
_symmetry.space_group_name_H-M   'P 1'
#
loop_
_entity.id
_entity.type
_entity.pdbx_description
1 polymer ?
#
loop_
_entity_poly.entity_id
_entity_poly.type
_entity_poly.pdbx_seq_one_letter_code
_entity_poly.pdbx_strand_id
1 'polypeptide(L)'
;MFSQSQWLDAVKGRLRVRSDYALSKRWAVTPSEVSQYRRNRLRFPFAVVLDIADVMDIDPIEIIAGLEYRRCREIDKERVKRAYFKAHCAHFVYPNNPGFFHRKKRFFS
;
A
#
# COMPACT_ATOMS: atom_id res chain seq x y z
N MET A 1 -7.70 4.84 -7.82
CA MET A 1 -6.28 4.48 -7.55
C MET A 1 -5.61 5.59 -6.77
N PHE A 2 -5.24 5.32 -5.51
CA PHE A 2 -4.60 6.33 -4.65
C PHE A 2 -3.17 6.68 -5.11
N SER A 3 -2.75 7.92 -4.85
CA SER A 3 -1.35 8.34 -4.95
C SER A 3 -0.55 7.89 -3.73
N GLN A 4 0.78 8.05 -3.76
CA GLN A 4 1.62 7.76 -2.59
C GLN A 4 1.24 8.61 -1.37
N SER A 5 0.97 9.91 -1.56
CA SER A 5 0.54 10.77 -0.45
C SER A 5 -0.80 10.33 0.14
N GLN A 6 -1.76 9.93 -0.70
CA GLN A 6 -3.05 9.42 -0.25
C GLN A 6 -2.91 8.10 0.52
N TRP A 7 -2.03 7.19 0.09
CA TRP A 7 -1.72 5.98 0.85
C TRP A 7 -1.08 6.27 2.22
N LEU A 8 -0.17 7.23 2.29
CA LEU A 8 0.41 7.67 3.57
C LEU A 8 -0.66 8.23 4.51
N ASP A 9 -1.55 9.08 3.99
CA ASP A 9 -2.61 9.66 4.81
C ASP A 9 -3.66 8.61 5.23
N ALA A 10 -3.99 7.66 4.35
CA ALA A 10 -4.88 6.53 4.66
C ALA A 10 -4.31 5.62 5.76
N VAL A 11 -3.04 5.21 5.62
CA VAL A 11 -2.39 4.33 6.60
C VAL A 11 -2.24 5.04 7.96
N LYS A 12 -1.94 6.35 7.95
CA LYS A 12 -1.92 7.17 9.17
C LYS A 12 -3.27 7.20 9.86
N GLY A 13 -4.35 7.39 9.10
CA GLY A 13 -5.71 7.33 9.60
C GLY A 13 -6.04 5.99 10.24
N ARG A 14 -5.67 4.89 9.59
CA ARG A 14 -5.90 3.51 10.08
C ARG A 14 -5.09 3.18 11.33
N LEU A 15 -3.82 3.62 11.39
CA LEU A 15 -2.92 3.47 12.54
C LEU A 15 -3.20 4.48 13.67
N ARG A 16 -4.08 5.46 13.46
CA ARG A 16 -4.37 6.56 14.39
C ARG A 16 -3.11 7.37 14.79
N VAL A 17 -2.17 7.52 13.86
CA VAL A 17 -0.96 8.35 14.06
C VAL A 17 -1.04 9.63 13.24
N ARG A 18 -0.52 10.74 13.78
CA ARG A 18 -0.60 12.05 13.11
C ARG A 18 0.66 12.46 12.36
N SER A 19 1.82 11.93 12.73
CA SER A 19 3.11 12.39 12.19
C SER A 19 3.71 11.43 11.17
N ASP A 20 4.34 11.98 10.15
CA ASP A 20 5.13 11.20 9.18
C ASP A 20 6.36 10.54 9.84
N TYR A 21 6.82 11.11 10.96
CA TYR A 21 7.87 10.51 11.79
C TYR A 21 7.44 9.18 12.43
N ALA A 22 6.17 9.01 12.80
CA ALA A 22 5.68 7.74 13.32
C ALA A 22 5.76 6.64 12.25
N LEU A 23 5.46 6.98 10.99
CA LEU A 23 5.64 6.07 9.86
C LEU A 23 7.11 5.77 9.59
N SER A 24 7.98 6.78 9.66
CA SER A 24 9.42 6.59 9.45
C SER A 24 10.01 5.59 10.44
N LYS A 25 9.59 5.66 11.72
CA LYS A 25 9.97 4.70 12.75
C LYS A 25 9.43 3.30 12.49
N ARG A 26 8.15 3.17 12.09
CA ARG A 26 7.53 1.88 11.78
C ARG A 26 8.25 1.14 10.64
N TRP A 27 8.65 1.86 9.60
CA TRP A 27 9.29 1.26 8.43
C TRP A 27 10.82 1.25 8.50
N ALA A 28 11.40 1.71 9.60
CA ALA A 28 12.85 1.88 9.74
C ALA A 28 13.49 2.70 8.61
N VAL A 29 12.76 3.69 8.09
CA VAL A 29 13.22 4.64 7.06
C VAL A 29 13.48 6.02 7.65
N THR A 30 14.22 6.84 6.95
CA THR A 30 14.46 8.23 7.34
C THR A 30 13.20 9.09 7.14
N PRO A 31 13.00 10.16 7.94
CA PRO A 31 11.92 11.11 7.69
C PRO A 31 12.01 11.79 6.31
N SER A 32 13.23 11.93 5.77
CA SER A 32 13.48 12.44 4.43
C SER A 32 12.86 11.54 3.36
N GLU A 33 13.04 10.21 3.47
CA GLU A 33 12.41 9.24 2.55
C GLU A 33 10.88 9.33 2.58
N VAL A 34 10.28 9.42 3.77
CA VAL A 34 8.81 9.61 3.89
C VAL A 34 8.37 10.91 3.20
N SER A 35 9.13 11.98 3.38
CA SER A 35 8.90 13.26 2.71
C SER A 35 9.02 13.15 1.18
N GLN A 36 9.97 12.35 0.68
CA GLN A 36 10.12 12.08 -0.76
C GLN A 36 8.98 11.21 -1.31
N TYR A 37 8.48 10.24 -0.53
CA TYR A 37 7.29 9.47 -0.88
C TYR A 37 6.06 10.38 -1.03
N ARG A 38 5.85 11.33 -0.10
CA ARG A 38 4.74 12.31 -0.19
C ARG A 38 4.79 13.13 -1.47
N ARG A 39 5.99 13.54 -1.88
CA ARG A 39 6.21 14.31 -3.12
C ARG A 39 6.28 13.45 -4.37
N ASN A 40 6.01 12.15 -4.26
CA ASN A 40 6.06 11.19 -5.37
C ASN A 40 7.44 11.11 -6.07
N ARG A 41 8.53 11.52 -5.38
CA ARG A 41 9.89 11.52 -5.93
C ARG A 41 10.60 10.18 -5.75
N LEU A 42 10.27 9.46 -4.68
CA LEU A 42 10.79 8.13 -4.38
C LEU A 42 9.65 7.12 -4.35
N ARG A 43 9.89 5.88 -4.80
CA ARG A 43 8.88 4.80 -4.75
C ARG A 43 8.83 4.20 -3.34
N PHE A 44 7.67 3.69 -2.94
CA PHE A 44 7.63 2.84 -1.76
C PHE A 44 8.50 1.59 -1.96
N PRO A 45 9.37 1.25 -0.99
CA PRO A 45 9.97 -0.06 -0.91
C PRO A 45 8.88 -1.13 -0.83
N PHE A 46 9.14 -2.32 -1.37
CA PHE A 46 8.16 -3.40 -1.36
C PHE A 46 7.68 -3.78 0.05
N ALA A 47 8.59 -3.77 1.04
CA ALA A 47 8.23 -4.01 2.45
C ALA A 47 7.23 -2.97 3.01
N VAL A 48 7.33 -1.70 2.58
CA VAL A 48 6.36 -0.66 2.96
C VAL A 48 5.00 -0.93 2.33
N VAL A 49 4.97 -1.38 1.08
CA VAL A 49 3.72 -1.75 0.40
C VAL A 49 3.02 -2.91 1.14
N LEU A 50 3.77 -3.93 1.54
CA LEU A 50 3.22 -5.06 2.29
C LEU A 50 2.66 -4.62 3.64
N ASP A 51 3.37 -3.77 4.38
CA ASP A 51 2.87 -3.26 5.66
C ASP A 51 1.61 -2.38 5.48
N ILE A 52 1.56 -1.54 4.45
CA ILE A 52 0.34 -0.78 4.13
C ILE A 52 -0.82 -1.73 3.81
N ALA A 53 -0.56 -2.77 3.01
CA ALA A 53 -1.56 -3.77 2.65
C ALA A 53 -2.12 -4.48 3.90
N ASP A 54 -1.23 -4.91 4.82
CA ASP A 54 -1.60 -5.56 6.07
C ASP A 54 -2.43 -4.65 6.98
N VAL A 55 -2.05 -3.37 7.10
CA VAL A 55 -2.79 -2.39 7.91
C VAL A 55 -4.18 -2.09 7.34
N MET A 56 -4.27 -2.03 6.01
CA MET A 56 -5.50 -1.71 5.30
C MET A 56 -6.37 -2.94 5.05
N ASP A 57 -5.84 -4.15 5.29
CA ASP A 57 -6.47 -5.45 5.03
C ASP A 57 -6.86 -5.63 3.56
N ILE A 58 -5.95 -5.30 2.64
CA ILE A 58 -6.17 -5.36 1.18
C ILE A 58 -5.06 -6.13 0.48
N ASP A 59 -5.28 -6.50 -0.79
CA ASP A 59 -4.25 -7.09 -1.62
C ASP A 59 -3.15 -6.05 -1.97
N PRO A 60 -1.86 -6.33 -1.72
CA PRO A 60 -0.77 -5.43 -2.09
C PRO A 60 -0.71 -5.10 -3.59
N ILE A 61 -1.22 -5.98 -4.47
CA ILE A 61 -1.34 -5.72 -5.91
C ILE A 61 -2.26 -4.52 -6.17
N GLU A 62 -3.29 -4.29 -5.35
CA GLU A 62 -4.13 -3.10 -5.47
C GLU A 62 -3.30 -1.81 -5.31
N ILE A 63 -2.40 -1.80 -4.31
CA ILE A 63 -1.50 -0.66 -4.04
C ILE A 63 -0.51 -0.50 -5.20
N ILE A 64 0.19 -1.58 -5.57
CA ILE A 64 1.23 -1.54 -6.62
C ILE A 64 0.61 -1.09 -7.94
N ALA A 65 -0.45 -1.75 -8.39
CA ALA A 65 -1.09 -1.41 -9.66
C ALA A 65 -1.64 0.03 -9.65
N GLY A 66 -2.19 0.49 -8.53
CA GLY A 66 -2.64 1.87 -8.39
C GLY A 66 -1.51 2.92 -8.51
N LEU A 67 -0.34 2.60 -7.98
CA LEU A 67 0.85 3.45 -8.08
C LEU A 67 1.49 3.38 -9.48
N GLU A 68 1.58 2.19 -10.07
CA GLU A 68 2.13 1.98 -11.42
C GLU A 68 1.29 2.63 -12.50
N TYR A 69 -0.05 2.65 -12.37
CA TYR A 69 -0.93 3.18 -13.40
C TYR A 69 -0.57 4.61 -13.83
N ARG A 70 -0.07 5.43 -12.89
CA ARG A 70 0.34 6.82 -13.14
C ARG A 70 1.73 6.94 -13.79
N ARG A 71 2.54 5.88 -13.76
CA ARG A 71 3.95 5.85 -14.21
C ARG A 71 4.17 4.99 -15.45
N CYS A 72 3.29 4.02 -15.68
CA CYS A 72 3.40 3.11 -16.81
C CYS A 72 3.11 3.82 -18.14
N ARG A 73 3.61 3.22 -19.23
CA ARG A 73 3.36 3.70 -20.60
C ARG A 73 1.88 3.54 -20.94
N GLU A 74 1.36 4.36 -21.86
CA GLU A 74 -0.05 4.25 -22.30
C GLU A 74 -0.43 2.82 -22.73
N ILE A 75 0.46 2.12 -23.45
CA ILE A 75 0.24 0.75 -23.90
C ILE A 75 0.04 -0.25 -22.74
N ASP A 76 0.64 0.01 -21.60
CA ASP A 76 0.61 -0.89 -20.43
C ASP A 76 -0.55 -0.54 -19.48
N LYS A 77 -1.15 0.65 -19.60
CA LYS A 77 -2.21 1.13 -18.68
C LYS A 77 -3.37 0.18 -18.55
N GLU A 78 -3.87 -0.37 -19.66
CA GLU A 78 -5.02 -1.27 -19.63
C GLU A 78 -4.70 -2.59 -18.92
N ARG A 79 -3.45 -3.07 -19.02
CA ARG A 79 -3.00 -4.26 -18.29
C ARG A 79 -2.91 -3.98 -16.79
N VAL A 80 -2.32 -2.84 -16.40
CA VAL A 80 -2.20 -2.41 -15.00
C VAL A 80 -3.58 -2.16 -14.38
N LYS A 81 -4.47 -1.51 -15.11
CA LYS A 81 -5.86 -1.25 -14.71
C LYS A 81 -6.61 -2.55 -14.44
N ARG A 82 -6.48 -3.54 -15.33
CA ARG A 82 -7.07 -4.88 -15.11
C ARG A 82 -6.52 -5.56 -13.86
N ALA A 83 -5.21 -5.49 -13.61
CA ALA A 83 -4.60 -6.05 -12.40
C ALA A 83 -5.14 -5.40 -11.12
N TYR A 84 -5.27 -4.05 -11.11
CA TYR A 84 -5.90 -3.32 -10.01
C TYR A 84 -7.33 -3.78 -9.74
N PHE A 85 -8.19 -3.81 -10.77
CA PHE A 85 -9.58 -4.21 -10.58
C PHE A 85 -9.71 -5.67 -10.19
N LYS A 86 -8.85 -6.56 -10.69
CA LYS A 86 -8.84 -7.96 -10.27
C LYS A 86 -8.53 -8.11 -8.78
N ALA A 87 -7.51 -7.41 -8.29
CA ALA A 87 -7.13 -7.41 -6.87
C ALA A 87 -8.24 -6.79 -6.00
N HIS A 88 -8.76 -5.63 -6.42
CA HIS A 88 -9.82 -4.93 -5.71
C HIS A 88 -11.10 -5.78 -5.61
N CYS A 89 -11.59 -6.33 -6.73
CA CYS A 89 -12.77 -7.18 -6.74
C CYS A 89 -12.56 -8.48 -5.94
N ALA A 90 -11.37 -9.08 -6.00
CA ALA A 90 -11.09 -10.29 -5.22
C ALA A 90 -11.21 -10.03 -3.71
N HIS A 91 -10.76 -8.86 -3.23
CA HIS A 91 -10.92 -8.44 -1.84
C HIS A 91 -12.41 -8.29 -1.46
N PHE A 92 -13.23 -7.64 -2.30
CA PHE A 92 -14.67 -7.47 -2.02
C PHE A 92 -15.49 -8.76 -2.09
N VAL A 93 -15.19 -9.63 -3.07
CA VAL A 93 -15.98 -10.84 -3.32
C VAL A 93 -15.59 -11.97 -2.35
N TYR A 94 -14.33 -12.02 -1.91
CA TYR A 94 -13.83 -13.01 -0.97
C TYR A 94 -13.06 -12.35 0.18
N PRO A 95 -13.76 -11.69 1.12
CA PRO A 95 -13.12 -10.98 2.22
C PRO A 95 -12.29 -11.87 3.16
N ASN A 96 -12.43 -13.21 3.07
CA ASN A 96 -11.68 -14.19 3.87
C ASN A 96 -10.99 -15.26 2.99
N ASN A 97 -10.49 -14.90 1.80
CA ASN A 97 -9.85 -15.87 0.91
C ASN A 97 -8.56 -16.46 1.52
N PRO A 98 -8.49 -17.77 1.84
CA PRO A 98 -7.34 -18.40 2.49
C PRO A 98 -6.08 -18.49 1.62
N GLY A 99 -6.18 -18.21 0.32
CA GLY A 99 -5.01 -18.06 -0.57
C GLY A 99 -4.20 -16.78 -0.33
N PHE A 100 -4.73 -15.87 0.49
CA PHE A 100 -4.05 -14.68 0.98
C PHE A 100 -3.60 -14.96 2.40
N PHE A 101 -2.30 -14.85 2.68
CA PHE A 101 -1.71 -15.13 3.99
C PHE A 101 -2.27 -14.19 5.08
N HIS A 102 -3.44 -14.52 5.61
CA HIS A 102 -3.93 -14.05 6.88
C HIS A 102 -3.11 -14.73 7.99
N ARG A 103 -1.88 -14.24 8.21
CA ARG A 103 -1.23 -14.45 9.50
C ARG A 103 -1.85 -13.49 10.51
N LYS A 104 -2.99 -13.88 11.08
CA LYS A 104 -3.29 -13.49 12.45
C LYS A 104 -2.20 -14.09 13.35
N LYS A 105 -1.15 -13.32 13.62
CA LYS A 105 -0.23 -13.50 14.75
C LYS A 105 -0.49 -12.28 15.66
N ARG A 106 -1.16 -12.34 16.83
CA ARG A 106 -0.87 -13.17 18.01
C ARG A 106 0.60 -13.56 18.07
N PHE A 107 1.48 -12.64 18.47
CA PHE A 107 2.82 -12.78 19.10
C PHE A 107 3.31 -11.32 19.28
N PHE A 108 3.52 -10.72 20.45
CA PHE A 108 4.09 -11.18 21.71
C PHE A 108 3.35 -10.61 22.93
N SER A 109 3.25 -11.44 23.97
CA SER A 109 3.12 -11.04 25.38
C SER A 109 4.42 -10.45 25.89
#